data_AF-A0A3N5NJI7-F1
#
_entry.id   AF-A0A3N5NJI7-F1
#
_cell.length_a   1.000
_cell.length_b   1.000
_cell.length_c   1.000
_cell.angle_alpha   90.00
_cell.angle_beta   90.00
_cell.angle_gamma   90.00
#
_symmetry.space_group_name_H-M   'P 1'
#
loop_
_entity.id
_entity.type
_entity.pdbx_description
1 polymer ?
#
loop_
_entity_poly.entity_id
_entity_poly.type
_entity_poly.pdbx_seq_one_letter_code
_entity_poly.pdbx_strand_id
1 'polypeptide(L)'
;MEAMNSTERKEICNRVKQIRIKHFGDAHGSQKDMAKAMGIPYTTYRGYEEDRVNIKFIKSIAEHFNEDAYWIIYGEPGRGLVEDKLGDAVMVDPKMGPLQSGRYRFIQLMDDSMEPNIKPGTWVALEPVDKEENLIGKLIGIWSSEGKLTIRRASLQGKSLLATTDNPKYSAMVIKLSKTDIVGKVVWQFSVV
;
A
#
# COMPACT_ATOMS: atom_id res chain seq x y z
N MET A 1 -17.93 8.73 7.42
CA MET A 1 -17.34 9.33 6.22
C MET A 1 -17.54 10.82 6.34
N GLU A 2 -16.51 11.57 6.69
CA GLU A 2 -16.55 13.03 6.66
C GLU A 2 -16.80 13.48 5.21
N ALA A 3 -17.59 14.55 5.06
CA ALA A 3 -17.86 15.11 3.74
C ALA A 3 -16.57 15.75 3.20
N MET A 4 -16.06 15.23 2.08
CA MET A 4 -14.93 15.81 1.34
C MET A 4 -15.18 17.30 1.07
N ASN A 5 -14.20 18.15 1.38
CA ASN A 5 -14.32 19.58 1.08
C ASN A 5 -14.21 19.82 -0.44
N SER A 6 -14.70 20.96 -0.91
CA SER A 6 -14.77 21.27 -2.35
C SER A 6 -13.40 21.34 -3.03
N THR A 7 -12.36 21.72 -2.28
CA THR A 7 -10.99 21.85 -2.78
C THR A 7 -10.36 20.49 -3.02
N GLU A 8 -10.47 19.57 -2.06
CA GLU A 8 -10.00 18.19 -2.16
C GLU A 8 -10.64 17.46 -3.34
N ARG A 9 -11.95 17.66 -3.53
CA ARG A 9 -12.66 17.04 -4.66
C ARG A 9 -12.12 17.50 -6.01
N LYS A 10 -11.85 18.80 -6.15
CA LYS A 10 -11.29 19.36 -7.39
C LYS A 10 -9.91 18.81 -7.69
N GLU A 11 -9.07 18.64 -6.67
CA GLU A 11 -7.75 18.01 -6.81
C GLU A 11 -7.84 16.55 -7.26
N ILE A 12 -8.78 15.77 -6.72
CA ILE A 12 -9.03 14.40 -7.15
C ILE A 12 -9.47 14.35 -8.62
N CYS A 13 -10.42 15.21 -9.02
CA CYS A 13 -10.86 15.32 -10.41
C CYS A 13 -9.69 15.66 -11.37
N ASN A 14 -8.81 16.57 -10.97
CA ASN A 14 -7.61 16.92 -11.73
C ASN A 14 -6.68 15.71 -11.90
N ARG A 15 -6.50 14.87 -10.89
CA ARG A 15 -5.68 13.66 -10.98
C ARG A 15 -6.30 12.58 -11.87
N VAL A 16 -7.62 12.41 -11.82
CA VAL A 16 -8.34 11.57 -12.80
C VAL A 16 -8.07 12.06 -14.23
N LYS A 17 -8.11 13.38 -14.46
CA LYS A 17 -7.77 13.98 -15.75
C LYS A 17 -6.32 13.70 -16.18
N GLN A 18 -5.37 13.74 -15.24
CA GLN A 18 -3.97 13.40 -15.50
C GLN A 18 -3.80 11.95 -15.93
N ILE A 19 -4.54 11.00 -15.33
CA ILE A 19 -4.53 9.59 -15.77
C ILE A 19 -4.97 9.48 -17.23
N ARG A 20 -6.08 10.14 -17.59
CA ARG A 20 -6.53 10.14 -18.99
C ARG A 20 -5.46 10.69 -19.94
N ILE A 21 -4.85 11.82 -19.59
CA ILE A 21 -3.79 12.43 -20.39
C ILE A 21 -2.58 11.48 -20.51
N LYS A 22 -2.17 10.84 -19.43
CA LYS A 22 -1.06 9.88 -19.39
C LYS A 22 -1.29 8.69 -20.33
N HIS A 23 -2.48 8.11 -20.34
CA HIS A 23 -2.77 6.89 -21.12
C HIS A 23 -3.20 7.14 -22.56
N PHE A 24 -3.77 8.31 -22.87
CA PHE A 24 -4.34 8.59 -24.18
C PHE A 24 -3.76 9.83 -24.88
N GLY A 25 -2.82 10.53 -24.24
CA GLY A 25 -2.05 11.64 -24.79
C GLY A 25 -2.73 13.00 -24.73
N ASP A 26 -1.90 14.06 -24.74
CA ASP A 26 -2.31 15.47 -24.67
C ASP A 26 -3.11 15.93 -25.91
N ALA A 27 -2.85 15.31 -27.06
CA ALA A 27 -3.52 15.69 -28.29
C ALA A 27 -4.95 15.15 -28.34
N HIS A 28 -5.21 13.89 -27.96
CA HIS A 28 -6.45 13.17 -28.32
C HIS A 28 -6.95 12.15 -27.29
N GLY A 29 -6.54 12.21 -26.02
CA GLY A 29 -7.24 11.42 -24.99
C GLY A 29 -8.62 11.97 -24.72
N SER A 30 -9.60 11.77 -25.60
CA SER A 30 -10.91 12.35 -25.39
C SER A 30 -11.56 11.69 -24.17
N GLN A 31 -12.40 12.43 -23.45
CA GLN A 31 -13.25 11.86 -22.41
C GLN A 31 -14.09 10.68 -22.96
N LYS A 32 -14.33 10.62 -24.27
CA LYS A 32 -15.02 9.50 -24.93
C LYS A 32 -14.14 8.25 -25.00
N ASP A 33 -12.84 8.38 -25.28
CA ASP A 33 -11.92 7.25 -25.35
C ASP A 33 -11.72 6.61 -23.98
N MET A 34 -11.57 7.46 -22.96
CA MET A 34 -11.49 7.01 -21.58
C MET A 34 -12.80 6.36 -21.09
N ALA A 35 -13.96 6.93 -21.44
CA ALA A 35 -15.25 6.33 -21.14
C ALA A 35 -15.43 4.96 -21.83
N LYS A 36 -14.99 4.86 -23.10
CA LYS A 36 -15.01 3.61 -23.88
C LYS A 36 -14.09 2.55 -23.27
N ALA A 37 -12.88 2.93 -22.86
CA ALA A 37 -11.94 2.03 -22.18
C ALA A 37 -12.50 1.51 -20.86
N MET A 38 -13.10 2.40 -20.06
CA MET A 38 -13.74 2.06 -18.79
C MET A 38 -15.09 1.32 -18.95
N GLY A 39 -15.63 1.19 -20.16
CA GLY A 39 -16.92 0.56 -20.41
C GLY A 39 -18.11 1.31 -19.79
N ILE A 40 -18.02 2.63 -19.62
CA ILE A 40 -19.07 3.46 -19.00
C ILE A 40 -19.59 4.53 -19.96
N PRO A 41 -20.81 5.07 -19.74
CA PRO A 41 -21.32 6.16 -20.56
C PRO A 41 -20.43 7.41 -20.49
N TYR A 42 -20.26 8.08 -21.63
CA TYR A 42 -19.50 9.32 -21.74
C TYR A 42 -19.93 10.39 -20.72
N THR A 43 -21.23 10.60 -20.54
CA THR A 43 -21.78 11.58 -19.60
C THR A 43 -21.49 11.24 -18.14
N THR A 44 -21.34 9.95 -17.84
CA THR A 44 -20.93 9.45 -16.52
C THR A 44 -19.46 9.78 -16.27
N TYR A 45 -18.57 9.41 -17.22
CA TYR A 45 -17.15 9.70 -17.10
C TYR A 45 -16.86 11.21 -17.01
N ARG A 46 -17.50 12.01 -17.87
CA ARG A 46 -17.41 13.47 -17.83
C ARG A 46 -17.77 14.02 -16.45
N GLY A 47 -18.82 13.49 -15.82
CA GLY A 47 -19.19 13.86 -14.46
C GLY A 47 -18.09 13.59 -13.43
N TYR A 48 -17.34 12.50 -13.58
CA TYR A 48 -16.24 12.16 -12.69
C TYR A 48 -15.03 13.09 -12.85
N GLU A 49 -14.76 13.62 -14.03
CA GLU A 49 -13.72 14.65 -14.22
C GLU A 49 -14.15 16.05 -13.75
N GLU A 50 -15.45 16.30 -13.56
CA GLU A 50 -15.96 17.60 -13.15
C GLU A 50 -16.12 17.67 -11.61
N ASP A 51 -17.05 16.90 -11.04
CA ASP A 51 -17.46 17.07 -9.63
C ASP A 51 -18.14 15.86 -8.98
N ARG A 52 -18.36 14.76 -9.72
CA ARG A 52 -19.08 13.57 -9.25
C ARG A 52 -18.18 12.39 -8.89
N VAL A 53 -16.85 12.61 -8.81
CA VAL A 53 -15.88 11.57 -8.46
C VAL A 53 -16.24 10.93 -7.11
N ASN A 54 -16.14 9.60 -7.03
CA ASN A 54 -16.43 8.85 -5.82
C ASN A 54 -15.49 7.65 -5.69
N ILE A 55 -15.41 7.09 -4.47
CA ILE A 55 -14.47 6.01 -4.13
C ILE A 55 -14.64 4.77 -5.02
N LYS A 56 -15.87 4.40 -5.40
CA LYS A 56 -16.09 3.24 -6.28
C LYS A 56 -15.44 3.43 -7.65
N PHE A 57 -15.61 4.63 -8.22
CA PHE A 57 -14.97 4.98 -9.48
C PHE A 57 -13.44 5.05 -9.35
N ILE A 58 -12.92 5.64 -8.27
CA ILE A 58 -11.46 5.73 -8.02
C ILE A 58 -10.82 4.34 -7.96
N LYS A 59 -11.46 3.37 -7.30
CA LYS A 59 -10.98 1.98 -7.29
C LYS A 59 -10.99 1.36 -8.68
N SER A 60 -12.09 1.54 -9.41
CA SER A 60 -12.24 1.01 -10.76
C SER A 60 -11.20 1.55 -11.74
N ILE A 61 -10.94 2.87 -11.73
CA ILE A 61 -9.93 3.47 -12.61
C ILE A 61 -8.51 3.06 -12.21
N ALA A 62 -8.23 2.97 -10.90
CA ALA A 62 -6.94 2.51 -10.39
C ALA A 62 -6.64 1.06 -10.84
N GLU A 63 -7.60 0.16 -10.68
CA GLU A 63 -7.47 -1.23 -11.11
C GLU A 63 -7.33 -1.36 -12.63
N HIS A 64 -8.13 -0.61 -13.39
CA HIS A 64 -8.17 -0.72 -14.86
C HIS A 64 -6.88 -0.22 -15.53
N PHE A 65 -6.30 0.86 -15.01
CA PHE A 65 -5.10 1.49 -15.59
C PHE A 65 -3.82 1.18 -14.81
N ASN A 66 -3.89 0.28 -13.83
CA ASN A 66 -2.79 -0.04 -12.92
C ASN A 66 -2.18 1.23 -12.28
N GLU A 67 -3.04 2.13 -11.84
CA GLU A 67 -2.68 3.37 -11.15
C GLU A 67 -2.85 3.21 -9.64
N ASP A 68 -2.13 4.01 -8.87
CA ASP A 68 -2.25 4.00 -7.43
C ASP A 68 -3.47 4.83 -6.96
N ALA A 69 -4.44 4.14 -6.35
CA ALA A 69 -5.64 4.76 -5.81
C ALA A 69 -5.33 5.79 -4.70
N TYR A 70 -4.24 5.60 -3.95
CA TYR A 70 -3.83 6.51 -2.89
C TYR A 70 -3.37 7.85 -3.49
N TRP A 71 -2.55 7.80 -4.55
CA TRP A 71 -2.18 8.98 -5.32
C TRP A 71 -3.39 9.72 -5.87
N ILE A 72 -4.38 9.02 -6.41
CA ILE A 72 -5.60 9.66 -6.91
C ILE A 72 -6.32 10.44 -5.79
N ILE A 73 -6.40 9.88 -4.59
CA ILE A 73 -7.14 10.47 -3.47
C ILE A 73 -6.34 11.60 -2.80
N TYR A 74 -5.05 11.40 -2.56
CA TYR A 74 -4.24 12.27 -1.69
C TYR A 74 -3.20 13.11 -2.44
N GLY A 75 -2.90 12.79 -3.70
CA GLY A 75 -1.97 13.54 -4.55
C GLY A 75 -0.49 13.26 -4.30
N GLU A 76 -0.19 12.51 -3.26
CA GLU A 76 1.14 11.94 -3.04
C GLU A 76 1.14 10.55 -3.63
N PRO A 77 2.18 10.14 -4.39
CA PRO A 77 2.32 8.73 -4.75
C PRO A 77 2.13 7.96 -3.47
N GLY A 78 1.09 7.12 -3.43
CA GLY A 78 0.96 6.10 -2.42
C GLY A 78 2.31 5.44 -2.42
N ARG A 79 2.99 5.56 -1.29
CA ARG A 79 4.34 5.05 -1.15
C ARG A 79 4.28 3.52 -0.99
N GLY A 80 3.38 2.89 -1.76
CA GLY A 80 3.27 1.48 -2.04
C GLY A 80 4.44 1.12 -2.93
N LEU A 81 5.33 0.27 -2.43
CA LEU A 81 5.26 -1.14 -2.74
C LEU A 81 5.23 -1.34 -4.26
N VAL A 82 6.33 -1.83 -4.79
CA VAL A 82 6.24 -2.82 -5.86
C VAL A 82 5.44 -3.97 -5.24
N GLU A 83 4.11 -3.86 -5.22
CA GLU A 83 3.27 -5.03 -5.43
C GLU A 83 3.62 -5.45 -6.85
N ASP A 84 4.75 -6.16 -6.99
CA ASP A 84 4.80 -7.17 -8.02
C ASP A 84 3.57 -8.00 -7.69
N LYS A 85 2.53 -7.84 -8.52
CA LYS A 85 1.58 -8.91 -8.73
C LYS A 85 2.46 -10.08 -9.12
N LEU A 86 2.89 -10.86 -8.12
CA LEU A 86 3.36 -12.22 -8.23
C LEU A 86 2.17 -12.96 -8.85
N GLY A 87 1.99 -12.77 -10.16
CA GLY A 87 0.86 -13.26 -10.92
C GLY A 87 0.81 -14.76 -10.74
N ASP A 88 -0.30 -15.26 -10.21
CA ASP A 88 -0.55 -16.67 -9.89
C ASP A 88 0.61 -17.41 -9.19
N ALA A 89 1.56 -16.70 -8.59
CA ALA A 89 2.75 -17.30 -8.04
C ALA A 89 2.44 -17.73 -6.62
N VAL A 90 2.31 -19.04 -6.47
CA VAL A 90 2.14 -19.70 -5.17
C VAL A 90 3.51 -19.78 -4.50
N MET A 91 3.76 -18.93 -3.52
CA MET A 91 4.92 -19.14 -2.65
C MET A 91 4.63 -20.32 -1.73
N VAL A 92 5.40 -21.39 -1.85
CA VAL A 92 5.27 -22.57 -1.00
C VAL A 92 6.31 -22.48 0.09
N ASP A 93 5.86 -22.30 1.33
CA ASP A 93 6.72 -22.53 2.48
C ASP A 93 6.75 -24.04 2.77
N PRO A 94 7.93 -24.67 2.93
CA PRO A 94 8.02 -26.12 3.19
C PRO A 94 7.31 -26.59 4.46
N LYS A 95 7.02 -25.71 5.42
CA LYS A 95 6.35 -26.02 6.70
C LYS A 95 4.89 -25.56 6.73
N MET A 96 4.54 -24.49 6.04
CA MET A 96 3.20 -23.89 6.04
C MET A 96 2.40 -24.19 4.77
N GLY A 97 3.02 -24.80 3.75
CA GLY A 97 2.39 -25.08 2.48
C GLY A 97 2.23 -23.84 1.59
N PRO A 98 1.29 -23.86 0.62
CA PRO A 98 1.08 -22.75 -0.29
C PRO A 98 0.52 -21.52 0.43
N LEU A 99 1.29 -20.42 0.45
CA LEU A 99 0.86 -19.13 0.95
C LEU A 99 0.04 -18.45 -0.15
N GLN A 100 -1.29 -18.44 0.00
CA GLN A 100 -2.19 -17.77 -0.94
C GLN A 100 -2.09 -16.24 -0.80
N SER A 101 -1.85 -15.56 -1.92
CA SER A 101 -1.70 -14.10 -2.00
C SER A 101 -2.91 -13.31 -1.47
N GLY A 102 -4.11 -13.92 -1.43
CA GLY A 102 -5.30 -13.29 -0.87
C GLY A 102 -5.26 -13.09 0.66
N ARG A 103 -4.47 -13.89 1.38
CA ARG A 103 -4.34 -13.83 2.85
C ARG A 103 -3.07 -13.11 3.31
N TYR A 104 -2.01 -13.20 2.54
CA TYR A 104 -0.69 -12.68 2.90
C TYR A 104 -0.26 -11.56 1.96
N ARG A 105 0.37 -10.52 2.51
CA ARG A 105 1.07 -9.51 1.71
C ARG A 105 2.55 -9.83 1.68
N PHE A 106 3.13 -9.89 0.50
CA PHE A 106 4.55 -10.11 0.33
C PHE A 106 5.25 -8.80 0.06
N ILE A 107 6.37 -8.57 0.75
CA ILE A 107 7.20 -7.40 0.52
C ILE A 107 8.67 -7.80 0.52
N GLN A 108 9.47 -7.09 -0.24
CA GLN A 108 10.92 -7.18 -0.16
C GLN A 108 11.45 -6.11 0.78
N LEU A 109 12.25 -6.48 1.78
CA LEU A 109 12.98 -5.50 2.59
C LEU A 109 14.04 -4.83 1.75
N MET A 110 14.03 -3.50 1.69
CA MET A 110 15.02 -2.73 0.95
C MET A 110 16.06 -2.06 1.85
N ASP A 111 15.79 -1.96 3.16
CA ASP A 111 16.69 -1.35 4.14
C ASP A 111 17.38 -2.41 5.02
N ASP A 112 18.42 -2.00 5.72
CA ASP A 112 19.21 -2.82 6.65
C ASP A 112 18.74 -2.64 8.11
N SER A 113 17.60 -2.00 8.34
CA SER A 113 17.12 -1.67 9.70
C SER A 113 16.84 -2.90 10.57
N MET A 114 16.76 -4.09 9.97
CA MET A 114 16.53 -5.35 10.66
C MET A 114 17.77 -6.26 10.68
N GLU A 115 18.92 -5.79 10.20
CA GLU A 115 20.18 -6.52 10.35
C GLU A 115 20.56 -6.67 11.82
N PRO A 116 21.31 -7.72 12.21
CA PRO A 116 21.75 -8.84 11.39
C PRO A 116 20.66 -9.90 11.17
N ASN A 117 19.49 -9.76 11.80
CA ASN A 117 18.45 -10.78 11.81
C ASN A 117 17.78 -10.96 10.44
N ILE A 118 17.58 -9.86 9.70
CA ILE A 118 17.04 -9.86 8.35
C ILE A 118 17.85 -8.90 7.48
N LYS A 119 18.39 -9.43 6.38
CA LYS A 119 19.21 -8.65 5.43
C LYS A 119 18.34 -7.93 4.40
N PRO A 120 18.82 -6.80 3.84
CA PRO A 120 18.23 -6.21 2.63
C PRO A 120 18.08 -7.26 1.52
N GLY A 121 17.04 -7.12 0.70
CA GLY A 121 16.66 -8.05 -0.37
C GLY A 121 15.81 -9.24 0.10
N THR A 122 15.63 -9.44 1.40
CA THR A 122 14.79 -10.53 1.95
C THR A 122 13.32 -10.28 1.68
N TRP A 123 12.63 -11.28 1.14
CA TRP A 123 11.17 -11.30 1.04
C TRP A 123 10.55 -11.71 2.37
N VAL A 124 9.47 -11.06 2.77
CA VAL A 124 8.69 -11.43 3.96
C VAL A 124 7.21 -11.53 3.62
N ALA A 125 6.51 -12.44 4.30
CA ALA A 125 5.06 -12.54 4.23
C ALA A 125 4.44 -11.93 5.48
N LEU A 126 3.49 -11.03 5.28
CA LEU A 126 2.71 -10.37 6.31
C LEU A 126 1.32 -10.98 6.41
N GLU A 127 0.98 -11.50 7.58
CA GLU A 127 -0.37 -11.91 7.93
C GLU A 127 -1.09 -10.75 8.65
N PRO A 128 -2.35 -10.41 8.28
CA PRO A 128 -3.16 -9.44 9.02
C PRO A 128 -3.24 -9.77 10.50
N VAL A 129 -3.20 -8.74 11.34
CA VAL A 129 -3.23 -8.91 12.81
C VAL A 129 -4.66 -8.89 13.32
N ASP A 130 -5.01 -9.85 14.17
CA ASP A 130 -6.29 -9.86 14.88
C ASP A 130 -6.34 -8.79 15.99
N LYS A 131 -7.55 -8.31 16.30
CA LYS A 131 -7.74 -7.22 17.29
C LYS A 131 -7.17 -7.53 18.67
N GLU A 132 -7.01 -8.79 19.07
CA GLU A 132 -6.56 -9.18 20.41
C GLU A 132 -5.15 -9.78 20.43
N GLU A 133 -4.47 -9.82 19.29
CA GLU A 133 -3.18 -10.49 19.20
C GLU A 133 -2.08 -9.75 19.98
N ASN A 134 -1.28 -10.50 20.74
CA ASN A 134 -0.06 -9.99 21.36
C ASN A 134 1.05 -9.86 20.31
N LEU A 135 1.50 -8.64 20.08
CA LEU A 135 2.55 -8.32 19.11
C LEU A 135 3.94 -8.15 19.72
N ILE A 136 4.07 -8.12 21.05
CA ILE A 136 5.33 -7.81 21.71
C ILE A 136 6.40 -8.85 21.31
N GLY A 137 7.55 -8.37 20.86
CA GLY A 137 8.68 -9.15 20.37
C GLY A 137 8.53 -9.63 18.92
N LYS A 138 7.35 -9.50 18.29
CA LYS A 138 7.13 -9.93 16.90
C LYS A 138 7.62 -8.89 15.90
N LEU A 139 7.95 -9.36 14.71
CA LEU A 139 8.19 -8.48 13.57
C LEU A 139 6.85 -8.10 12.94
N ILE A 140 6.69 -6.82 12.65
CA ILE A 140 5.46 -6.24 12.12
C ILE A 140 5.77 -5.33 10.94
N GLY A 141 4.87 -5.33 9.97
CA GLY A 141 4.83 -4.34 8.90
C GLY A 141 4.08 -3.10 9.37
N ILE A 142 4.73 -1.94 9.28
CA ILE A 142 4.12 -0.64 9.58
C ILE A 142 4.36 0.35 8.46
N TRP A 143 3.41 1.24 8.23
CA TRP A 143 3.63 2.40 7.38
C TRP A 143 4.42 3.45 8.15
N SER A 144 5.53 3.93 7.58
CA SER A 144 6.24 5.07 8.15
C SER A 144 5.42 6.37 8.00
N SER A 145 5.79 7.43 8.72
CA SER A 145 5.24 8.79 8.47
C SER A 145 5.48 9.23 7.02
N GLU A 146 6.55 8.70 6.47
CA GLU A 146 6.94 8.72 5.09
C GLU A 146 6.22 7.66 4.25
N GLY A 147 5.02 7.19 4.60
CA GLY A 147 4.19 6.22 3.86
C GLY A 147 4.86 4.95 3.32
N LYS A 148 6.11 4.63 3.68
CA LYS A 148 6.85 3.45 3.21
C LYS A 148 6.53 2.29 4.14
N LEU A 149 6.21 1.13 3.58
CA LEU A 149 6.04 -0.07 4.40
C LEU A 149 7.42 -0.52 4.87
N THR A 150 7.60 -0.56 6.18
CA THR A 150 8.85 -0.96 6.83
C THR A 150 8.58 -2.11 7.78
N ILE A 151 9.60 -2.91 8.04
CA ILE A 151 9.53 -4.00 9.01
C ILE A 151 10.26 -3.57 10.27
N ARG A 152 9.59 -3.70 11.41
CA ARG A 152 10.12 -3.33 12.72
C ARG A 152 9.75 -4.38 13.74
N ARG A 153 10.50 -4.46 14.83
CA ARG A 153 10.14 -5.27 15.99
C ARG A 153 9.18 -4.51 16.88
N ALA A 154 8.05 -5.11 17.21
CA ALA A 154 7.13 -4.57 18.19
C ALA A 154 7.72 -4.74 19.59
N SER A 155 7.72 -3.67 20.37
CA SER A 155 8.18 -3.65 21.76
C SER A 155 7.16 -2.92 22.64
N LEU A 156 7.17 -3.18 23.93
CA LEU A 156 6.32 -2.49 24.90
C LEU A 156 7.17 -1.60 25.79
N GLN A 157 6.84 -0.31 25.86
CA GLN A 157 7.42 0.60 26.85
C GLN A 157 6.29 1.29 27.62
N GLY A 158 6.18 0.94 28.90
CA GLY A 158 5.03 1.33 29.72
C GLY A 158 3.73 0.76 29.14
N LYS A 159 2.84 1.66 28.70
CA LYS A 159 1.53 1.31 28.10
C LYS A 159 1.49 1.49 26.57
N SER A 160 2.61 1.86 25.95
CA SER A 160 2.65 2.14 24.51
C SER A 160 3.35 1.00 23.77
N LEU A 161 2.73 0.54 22.68
CA LEU A 161 3.39 -0.31 21.71
C LEU A 161 4.31 0.55 20.84
N LEU A 162 5.53 0.09 20.67
CA LEU A 162 6.58 0.76 19.91
C LEU A 162 7.05 -0.13 18.77
N ALA A 163 7.47 0.48 17.67
CA ALA A 163 8.27 -0.19 16.65
C ALA A 163 9.74 0.15 16.85
N THR A 164 10.62 -0.85 16.86
CA THR A 164 12.06 -0.70 17.02
C THR A 164 12.83 -1.39 15.89
N THR A 165 14.06 -0.93 15.66
CA THR A 165 15.05 -1.53 14.76
C THR A 165 15.87 -2.58 15.51
N ASP A 166 16.26 -3.66 14.83
CA ASP A 166 17.19 -4.65 15.39
C ASP A 166 18.66 -4.29 15.09
N ASN A 167 18.89 -3.36 14.16
CA ASN A 167 20.23 -3.01 13.70
C ASN A 167 20.87 -2.00 14.67
N PRO A 168 21.97 -2.39 15.35
CA PRO A 168 22.61 -1.56 16.37
C PRO A 168 23.26 -0.29 15.81
N LYS A 169 23.42 -0.18 14.49
CA LYS A 169 23.90 1.05 13.83
C LYS A 169 22.89 2.20 13.94
N TYR A 170 21.61 1.87 14.07
CA TYR A 170 20.55 2.86 14.17
C TYR A 170 20.21 3.10 15.64
N SER A 171 20.07 4.38 16.00
CA SER A 171 19.41 4.74 17.26
C SER A 171 18.02 4.11 17.29
N ALA A 172 17.58 3.66 18.46
CA ALA A 172 16.24 3.13 18.65
C ALA A 172 15.21 4.21 18.28
N MET A 173 14.75 4.18 17.03
CA MET A 173 13.67 5.02 16.56
C MET A 173 12.40 4.46 17.19
N VAL A 174 11.84 5.19 18.15
CA VAL A 174 10.64 4.79 18.88
C VAL A 174 9.43 5.41 18.19
N ILE A 175 8.70 4.61 17.43
CA ILE A 175 7.43 5.03 16.83
C ILE A 175 6.32 4.50 17.72
N LYS A 176 5.54 5.41 18.31
CA LYS A 176 4.33 5.03 19.06
C LYS A 176 3.29 4.53 18.06
N LEU A 177 2.85 3.29 18.24
CA LEU A 177 1.93 2.63 17.31
C LEU A 177 0.50 2.62 17.86
N SER A 178 -0.44 2.87 16.97
CA SER A 178 -1.82 2.42 17.08
C SER A 178 -2.00 1.11 16.29
N LYS A 179 -3.03 0.31 16.60
CA LYS A 179 -3.29 -0.94 15.87
C LYS A 179 -3.62 -0.71 14.39
N THR A 180 -4.09 0.48 14.02
CA THR A 180 -4.38 0.85 12.64
C THR A 180 -3.12 1.14 11.81
N ASP A 181 -1.98 1.37 12.45
CA ASP A 181 -0.70 1.61 11.76
C ASP A 181 -0.03 0.30 11.31
N ILE A 182 -0.52 -0.84 11.82
CA ILE A 182 0.06 -2.16 11.62
C ILE A 182 -0.62 -2.84 10.44
N VAL A 183 0.15 -3.09 9.39
CA VAL A 183 -0.30 -3.78 8.18
C VAL A 183 -0.47 -5.28 8.43
N GLY A 184 0.47 -5.87 9.19
CA GLY A 184 0.50 -7.29 9.45
C GLY A 184 1.69 -7.68 10.34
N LYS A 185 1.70 -8.93 10.79
CA LYS A 185 2.87 -9.55 11.44
C LYS A 185 3.63 -10.40 10.42
N VAL A 186 4.95 -10.42 10.53
CA VAL A 186 5.78 -11.30 9.71
C VAL A 186 5.58 -12.73 10.18
N VAL A 187 5.12 -13.60 9.28
CA VAL A 187 4.97 -15.04 9.52
C VAL A 187 5.98 -15.87 8.74
N TRP A 188 6.70 -15.26 7.81
CA TRP A 188 7.65 -15.92 6.93
C TRP A 188 8.70 -14.95 6.41
N GLN A 189 9.90 -15.46 6.14
CA GLN A 189 10.97 -14.74 5.46
C GLN A 189 11.79 -15.65 4.53
N PHE A 190 12.27 -15.11 3.41
CA PHE A 190 13.11 -15.81 2.45
C PHE A 190 14.14 -14.87 1.83
N SER A 191 15.40 -15.28 1.89
CA SER A 191 16.52 -14.55 1.29
C SER A 191 17.18 -15.47 0.29
N VAL A 192 17.46 -14.97 -0.92
CA VAL A 192 18.37 -15.64 -1.83
C VAL A 192 19.77 -15.34 -1.32
N VAL A 193 20.47 -16.38 -0.86
CA VAL A 193 21.87 -16.29 -0.40
C VAL A 193 22.80 -16.18 -1.59
#